data_AF-A0A973FRE1-F1
#
_entry.id   AF-A0A973FRE1-F1
#
_cell.length_a   1.000
_cell.length_b   1.000
_cell.length_c   1.000
_cell.angle_alpha   90.00
_cell.angle_beta   90.00
_cell.angle_gamma   90.00
#
_symmetry.space_group_name_H-M   'P 1'
#
loop_
_entity.id
_entity.type
_entity.pdbx_description
1 polymer ?
#
loop_
_entity_poly.entity_id
_entity_poly.type
_entity_poly.pdbx_seq_one_letter_code
_entity_poly.pdbx_strand_id
1 'polypeptide(L)'
;MSADTNERTLLAPLFLQHAGASPAVAASLSILAGYNLCTDAPLALSADPHSATDALLCVIARLQARGLHARYTIAPADSLSHLATCGPLVLATDSPLDTPAGLLVVWRRFGPLFQALDTQAGRRWFAVRQLKQFADETVTSIACAEWRRYAVADAWILRSRLVQLTQDEDAAERITQAALAAPGWRPLAALDAALRLGDTLAAAGAIERGNEARTQIERLISQTLASPDGVSGPIPTAFWAVQAESEDTLLCRGVPVVLCVGLAEGVPAARQPRPRPSRPGRLADYWCDQPGRLGLLVAGAGVAAAGVVTQVMLLRGLLALGQLLPTLGQRTVTVGLLLAFVLSLLLLEVSLATLLGRQGRRLDARLRMAFMTLLPRLGSQTFQHLSTADLMERIHTARDLHNLPDLSGQIARTFFQIIFTLLGLALISPLCAAVGLVNVILVLGLVLAGAELAGAQNRMLRAALSDLSRLALDSMLGSVAIHAHLAGSALTSEHEQRLVRWAH
;
A
#
# COMPACT_ATOMS: atom_id res chain seq x y z
N MET A 1 7.19 -2.70 29.00
CA MET A 1 6.68 -3.59 27.94
C MET A 1 7.62 -3.54 26.75
N SER A 2 8.68 -4.35 26.78
CA SER A 2 9.61 -4.53 25.67
C SER A 2 9.90 -6.02 25.54
N ALA A 3 9.56 -6.64 24.40
CA ALA A 3 10.36 -7.72 23.79
C ALA A 3 9.70 -8.42 22.58
N ASP A 4 8.38 -8.50 22.45
CA ASP A 4 7.77 -9.39 21.43
C ASP A 4 7.37 -8.72 20.09
N THR A 5 7.89 -7.53 19.80
CA THR A 5 7.62 -6.80 18.55
C THR A 5 8.26 -7.43 17.29
N ASN A 6 8.92 -8.60 17.43
CA ASN A 6 9.87 -9.14 16.46
C ASN A 6 9.32 -10.26 15.55
N GLU A 7 8.07 -10.70 15.71
CA GLU A 7 7.50 -11.73 14.82
C GLU A 7 6.93 -11.19 13.50
N ARG A 8 6.92 -9.86 13.32
CA ARG A 8 6.35 -9.20 12.13
C ARG A 8 7.38 -9.00 11.02
N THR A 9 6.94 -9.12 9.76
CA THR A 9 7.79 -8.93 8.58
C THR A 9 8.45 -7.55 8.53
N LEU A 10 9.64 -7.48 7.94
CA LEU A 10 10.36 -6.21 7.72
C LEU A 10 9.56 -5.22 6.86
N LEU A 11 8.87 -5.74 5.85
CA LEU A 11 8.05 -4.97 4.93
C LEU A 11 6.58 -5.30 5.15
N ALA A 12 5.71 -4.28 5.15
CA ALA A 12 4.26 -4.46 5.16
C ALA A 12 3.80 -5.22 3.90
N PRO A 13 3.15 -6.39 4.01
CA PRO A 13 2.62 -7.10 2.85
C PRO A 13 1.63 -6.25 2.07
N LEU A 14 1.76 -6.23 0.74
CA LEU A 14 0.95 -5.39 -0.12
C LEU A 14 -0.40 -6.06 -0.40
N PHE A 15 -1.45 -5.57 0.25
CA PHE A 15 -2.84 -5.87 -0.10
C PHE A 15 -3.53 -4.56 -0.42
N LEU A 16 -3.95 -4.43 -1.68
CA LEU A 16 -4.62 -3.23 -2.17
C LEU A 16 -6.13 -3.41 -2.10
N GLN A 17 -6.82 -2.29 -1.87
CA GLN A 17 -8.24 -2.18 -2.13
C GLN A 17 -8.48 -2.40 -3.63
N HIS A 18 -9.46 -3.23 -3.95
CA HIS A 18 -9.96 -3.41 -5.31
C HIS A 18 -11.42 -2.94 -5.30
N ALA A 19 -11.97 -2.55 -6.45
CA ALA A 19 -13.38 -2.19 -6.55
C ALA A 19 -14.26 -3.30 -5.91
N GLY A 20 -15.14 -2.93 -4.98
CA GLY A 20 -15.96 -3.84 -4.18
C GLY A 20 -15.33 -4.42 -2.91
N ALA A 21 -14.02 -4.32 -2.69
CA ALA A 21 -13.39 -4.71 -1.42
C ALA A 21 -13.27 -3.51 -0.48
N SER A 22 -13.84 -3.62 0.72
CA SER A 22 -13.71 -2.58 1.76
C SER A 22 -12.24 -2.33 2.12
N PRO A 23 -11.83 -1.06 2.38
CA PRO A 23 -10.47 -0.73 2.79
C PRO A 23 -10.08 -1.46 4.09
N ALA A 24 -11.05 -1.76 4.96
CA ALA A 24 -10.85 -2.57 6.16
C ALA A 24 -10.36 -4.00 5.84
N VAL A 25 -10.79 -4.58 4.73
CA VAL A 25 -10.33 -5.89 4.26
C VAL A 25 -8.86 -5.83 3.87
N ALA A 26 -8.48 -4.85 3.05
CA ALA A 26 -7.11 -4.70 2.59
C ALA A 26 -6.15 -4.44 3.77
N ALA A 27 -6.52 -3.55 4.69
CA ALA A 27 -5.75 -3.26 5.89
C ALA A 27 -5.60 -4.49 6.79
N SER A 28 -6.70 -5.20 7.10
CA SER A 28 -6.66 -6.39 7.95
C SER A 28 -5.84 -7.52 7.33
N LEU A 29 -5.97 -7.78 6.02
CA LEU A 29 -5.17 -8.79 5.31
C LEU A 29 -3.68 -8.46 5.32
N SER A 30 -3.32 -7.19 5.12
CA SER A 30 -1.92 -6.76 5.20
C SER A 30 -1.31 -7.01 6.58
N ILE A 31 -2.04 -6.63 7.62
CA ILE A 31 -1.57 -6.81 9.00
C ILE A 31 -1.46 -8.30 9.33
N LEU A 32 -2.50 -9.10 9.06
CA LEU A 32 -2.50 -10.55 9.32
C LEU A 32 -1.36 -11.26 8.59
N ALA A 33 -1.16 -10.96 7.30
CA ALA A 33 -0.06 -11.51 6.53
C ALA A 33 1.30 -11.08 7.09
N GLY A 34 1.41 -9.86 7.62
CA GLY A 34 2.64 -9.32 8.21
C GLY A 34 3.01 -10.01 9.52
N TYR A 35 2.02 -10.54 10.25
CA TYR A 35 2.19 -11.43 11.41
C TYR A 35 2.20 -12.91 11.04
N ASN A 36 2.23 -13.27 9.75
CA ASN A 36 2.17 -14.64 9.24
C ASN A 36 0.95 -15.46 9.72
N LEU A 37 -0.21 -14.81 9.93
CA LEU A 37 -1.47 -15.47 10.30
C LEU A 37 -2.29 -15.85 9.06
N CYS A 38 -3.17 -16.86 9.21
CA CYS A 38 -4.02 -17.32 8.11
C CYS A 38 -4.93 -16.22 7.55
N THR A 39 -4.69 -15.90 6.29
CA THR A 39 -5.56 -15.09 5.46
C THR A 39 -6.45 -16.01 4.62
N ASP A 40 -7.31 -16.82 5.26
CA ASP A 40 -8.38 -17.48 4.52
C ASP A 40 -9.31 -16.38 4.02
N ALA A 41 -9.23 -16.09 2.72
CA ALA A 41 -10.04 -15.10 2.06
C ALA A 41 -10.80 -15.74 0.90
N PRO A 42 -11.93 -16.41 1.15
CA PRO A 42 -13.00 -16.35 0.16
C PRO A 42 -13.61 -14.96 0.31
N LEU A 43 -13.33 -14.02 -0.61
CA LEU A 43 -14.15 -12.83 -0.89
C LEU A 43 -15.07 -12.38 0.26
N ALA A 44 -14.50 -12.13 1.45
CA ALA A 44 -15.28 -11.77 2.61
C ALA A 44 -15.49 -10.27 2.46
N LEU A 45 -16.39 -9.94 1.55
CA LEU A 45 -16.90 -8.61 1.30
C LEU A 45 -17.81 -8.35 2.50
N SER A 46 -17.27 -7.67 3.51
CA SER A 46 -18.13 -7.02 4.48
C SER A 46 -18.67 -5.77 3.83
N ALA A 47 -19.90 -5.39 4.18
CA ALA A 47 -20.49 -4.11 3.79
C ALA A 47 -19.45 -2.99 3.91
N ASP A 48 -19.40 -2.12 2.88
CA ASP A 48 -18.52 -0.97 2.94
C ASP A 48 -18.93 -0.12 4.14
N PRO A 49 -18.00 0.14 5.07
CA PRO A 49 -18.27 0.96 6.23
C PRO A 49 -18.69 2.36 5.77
N HIS A 50 -19.85 2.82 6.22
CA HIS A 50 -20.39 4.14 5.86
C HIS A 50 -19.61 5.29 6.51
N SER A 51 -18.79 5.00 7.53
CA SER A 51 -17.92 5.95 8.19
C SER A 51 -16.49 5.41 8.35
N ALA A 52 -15.52 6.33 8.46
CA ALA A 52 -14.13 6.00 8.82
C ALA A 52 -14.05 5.17 10.13
N THR A 53 -14.88 5.50 11.12
CA THR A 53 -14.95 4.79 12.39
C THR A 53 -15.43 3.35 12.22
N ASP A 54 -16.47 3.11 11.40
CA ASP A 54 -16.96 1.76 11.12
C ASP A 54 -15.89 0.91 10.42
N ALA A 55 -15.06 1.54 9.57
CA ALA A 55 -13.96 0.85 8.89
C ALA A 55 -12.90 0.37 9.90
N LEU A 56 -12.54 1.23 10.85
CA LEU A 56 -11.58 0.92 11.92
C LEU A 56 -12.13 -0.18 12.84
N LEU A 57 -13.42 -0.13 13.21
CA LEU A 57 -14.07 -1.18 14.00
C LEU A 57 -14.12 -2.52 13.25
N CYS A 58 -14.39 -2.51 11.94
CA CYS A 58 -14.32 -3.71 11.09
C CYS A 58 -12.92 -4.32 11.07
N VAL A 59 -11.86 -3.48 11.02
CA VAL A 59 -10.48 -3.95 11.12
C VAL A 59 -10.26 -4.65 12.46
N ILE A 60 -10.66 -4.05 13.57
CA ILE A 60 -10.49 -4.63 14.91
C ILE A 60 -11.17 -5.99 15.01
N ALA A 61 -12.45 -6.08 14.64
CA ALA A 61 -13.21 -7.34 14.71
C ALA A 61 -12.52 -8.46 13.93
N ARG A 62 -11.96 -8.16 12.74
CA ARG A 62 -11.25 -9.13 11.90
C ARG A 62 -9.90 -9.55 12.46
N LEU A 63 -9.17 -8.63 13.07
CA LEU A 63 -7.89 -8.90 13.71
C LEU A 63 -8.08 -9.75 14.97
N GLN A 64 -9.04 -9.40 15.82
CA GLN A 64 -9.36 -10.13 17.05
C GLN A 64 -9.87 -11.54 16.78
N ALA A 65 -10.73 -11.72 15.76
CA ALA A 65 -11.21 -13.04 15.34
C ALA A 65 -10.09 -14.01 14.92
N ARG A 66 -8.89 -13.49 14.61
CA ARG A 66 -7.71 -14.27 14.21
C ARG A 66 -6.58 -14.22 15.23
N GLY A 67 -6.88 -13.81 16.47
CA GLY A 67 -5.93 -13.84 17.58
C GLY A 67 -4.93 -12.68 17.61
N LEU A 68 -5.22 -11.54 16.97
CA LEU A 68 -4.46 -10.29 17.18
C LEU A 68 -5.20 -9.36 18.14
N HIS A 69 -4.48 -8.86 19.14
CA HIS A 69 -4.98 -7.78 19.98
C HIS A 69 -4.90 -6.45 19.24
N ALA A 70 -6.06 -5.98 18.78
CA ALA A 70 -6.27 -4.65 18.25
C ALA A 70 -7.16 -3.85 19.21
N ARG A 71 -6.83 -2.57 19.41
CA ARG A 71 -7.58 -1.64 20.25
C ARG A 71 -7.96 -0.40 19.46
N TYR A 72 -9.20 0.04 19.61
CA TYR A 72 -9.66 1.36 19.16
C TYR A 72 -9.27 2.41 20.20
N THR A 73 -8.64 3.50 19.79
CA THR A 73 -8.38 4.65 20.65
C THR A 73 -8.51 5.96 19.86
N ILE A 74 -8.91 7.03 20.54
CA ILE A 74 -8.93 8.37 19.97
C ILE A 74 -7.69 9.07 20.53
N ALA A 75 -6.67 9.17 19.68
CA ALA A 75 -5.38 9.67 20.09
C ALA A 75 -5.20 11.13 19.66
N PRO A 76 -4.49 11.95 20.46
CA PRO A 76 -3.98 13.24 20.02
C PRO A 76 -3.15 13.11 18.74
N ALA A 77 -3.25 14.06 17.81
CA ALA A 77 -2.39 14.09 16.62
C ALA A 77 -0.89 14.10 16.96
N ASP A 78 -0.53 14.70 18.10
CA ASP A 78 0.84 14.73 18.63
C ASP A 78 1.37 13.35 19.05
N SER A 79 0.49 12.50 19.57
CA SER A 79 0.83 11.17 20.09
C SER A 79 0.96 10.11 19.00
N LEU A 80 0.51 10.39 17.76
CA LEU A 80 0.51 9.42 16.65
C LEU A 80 1.91 8.88 16.34
N SER A 81 2.92 9.77 16.36
CA SER A 81 4.31 9.38 16.08
C SER A 81 4.87 8.42 17.13
N HIS A 82 4.47 8.59 18.39
CA HIS A 82 4.85 7.71 19.49
C HIS A 82 4.10 6.37 19.37
N LEU A 83 2.79 6.41 19.14
CA LEU A 83 1.96 5.22 18.93
C LEU A 83 2.48 4.31 17.82
N ALA A 84 2.86 4.89 16.69
CA ALA A 84 3.42 4.17 15.55
C ALA A 84 4.78 3.49 15.83
N THR A 85 5.46 3.82 16.93
CA THR A 85 6.66 3.07 17.36
C THR A 85 6.33 1.79 18.13
N CYS A 86 5.17 1.74 18.78
CA CYS A 86 4.78 0.64 19.66
C CYS A 86 4.24 -0.57 18.88
N GLY A 87 3.64 -0.32 17.72
CA GLY A 87 3.10 -1.37 16.85
C GLY A 87 2.52 -0.80 15.56
N PRO A 88 1.96 -1.66 14.68
CA PRO A 88 1.23 -1.19 13.52
C PRO A 88 0.03 -0.33 13.93
N LEU A 89 -0.08 0.84 13.32
CA LEU A 89 -1.13 1.82 13.56
C LEU A 89 -1.98 1.94 12.30
N VAL A 90 -3.30 1.81 12.43
CA VAL A 90 -4.23 2.06 11.32
C VAL A 90 -4.97 3.35 11.59
N LEU A 91 -4.97 4.24 10.62
CA LEU A 91 -5.72 5.48 10.64
C LEU A 91 -6.53 5.61 9.35
N ALA A 92 -7.67 6.28 9.43
CA ALA A 92 -8.41 6.66 8.24
C ALA A 92 -7.76 7.89 7.63
N THR A 93 -7.59 7.87 6.31
CA THR A 93 -7.12 9.02 5.55
C THR A 93 -8.31 9.75 4.97
N ASP A 94 -8.20 11.07 4.88
CA ASP A 94 -9.18 11.86 4.16
C ASP A 94 -9.30 11.34 2.72
N SER A 95 -10.54 11.21 2.27
CA SER A 95 -10.85 10.89 0.88
C SER A 95 -11.87 11.93 0.44
N PRO A 96 -11.70 12.53 -0.75
CA PRO A 96 -12.60 13.58 -1.19
C PRO A 96 -14.05 13.09 -1.24
N LEU A 97 -14.99 14.02 -1.02
CA LEU A 97 -16.44 13.76 -1.02
C LEU A 97 -16.85 12.75 -2.10
N ASP A 98 -17.64 11.75 -1.68
CA ASP A 98 -18.14 10.57 -2.42
C ASP A 98 -17.20 9.36 -2.60
N THR A 99 -15.98 9.37 -2.05
CA THR A 99 -15.13 8.16 -2.00
C THR A 99 -15.00 7.62 -0.57
N PRO A 100 -15.08 6.30 -0.35
CA PRO A 100 -14.91 5.73 0.99
C PRO A 100 -13.49 6.03 1.49
N ALA A 101 -13.38 6.57 2.70
CA ALA A 101 -12.12 6.91 3.35
C ALA A 101 -11.09 5.77 3.21
N GLY A 102 -9.92 6.09 2.64
CA GLY A 102 -8.81 5.16 2.60
C GLY A 102 -8.34 4.80 4.01
N LEU A 103 -7.68 3.65 4.17
CA LEU A 103 -7.00 3.32 5.42
C LEU A 103 -5.50 3.34 5.19
N LEU A 104 -4.78 4.01 6.08
CA LEU A 104 -3.32 4.01 6.12
C LEU A 104 -2.86 3.13 7.28
N VAL A 105 -2.13 2.07 6.94
CA VAL A 105 -1.49 1.17 7.91
C VAL A 105 -0.03 1.59 8.05
N VAL A 106 0.30 2.33 9.11
CA VAL A 106 1.68 2.62 9.48
C VAL A 106 2.30 1.38 10.09
N TRP A 107 3.32 0.83 9.43
CA TRP A 107 3.85 -0.49 9.76
C TRP A 107 5.03 -0.42 10.73
N ARG A 108 6.07 0.31 10.37
CA ARG A 108 7.33 0.35 11.13
C ARG A 108 8.08 1.65 10.91
N ARG A 109 8.74 2.13 11.96
CA ARG A 109 9.69 3.24 11.90
C ARG A 109 11.09 2.76 11.52
N PHE A 110 11.68 3.41 10.52
CA PHE A 110 13.07 3.27 10.11
C PHE A 110 13.77 4.62 10.28
N GLY A 111 14.33 4.86 11.48
CA GLY A 111 14.99 6.13 11.81
C GLY A 111 14.04 7.33 11.67
N PRO A 112 14.27 8.28 10.74
CA PRO A 112 13.41 9.43 10.52
C PRO A 112 12.20 9.15 9.61
N LEU A 113 12.08 7.93 9.05
CA LEU A 113 11.04 7.55 8.10
C LEU A 113 10.07 6.54 8.71
N PHE A 114 8.81 6.62 8.32
CA PHE A 114 7.83 5.54 8.51
C PHE A 114 7.63 4.81 7.19
N GLN A 115 7.53 3.47 7.28
CA GLN A 115 6.92 2.67 6.24
C GLN A 115 5.42 2.55 6.53
N ALA A 116 4.60 2.92 5.57
CA ALA A 116 3.16 2.74 5.63
C ALA A 116 2.63 2.01 4.38
N LEU A 117 1.47 1.41 4.52
CA LEU A 117 0.65 0.91 3.43
C LEU A 117 -0.61 1.75 3.36
N ASP A 118 -0.76 2.49 2.28
CA ASP A 118 -2.01 3.11 1.88
C ASP A 118 -2.82 2.04 1.14
N THR A 119 -4.05 1.75 1.61
CA THR A 119 -4.86 0.69 0.98
C THR A 119 -5.22 1.00 -0.46
N GLN A 120 -5.19 2.25 -0.89
CA GLN A 120 -5.49 2.67 -2.26
C GLN A 120 -4.21 2.79 -3.10
N ALA A 121 -3.20 3.52 -2.59
CA ALA A 121 -1.99 3.84 -3.35
C ALA A 121 -0.89 2.74 -3.27
N GLY A 122 -0.91 1.94 -2.21
CA GLY A 122 0.10 0.93 -1.90
C GLY A 122 1.16 1.41 -0.91
N ARG A 123 2.35 0.80 -0.96
CA ARG A 123 3.39 1.06 0.03
C ARG A 123 3.98 2.46 -0.16
N ARG A 124 4.08 3.22 0.93
CA ARG A 124 4.62 4.59 0.98
C ARG A 124 5.67 4.70 2.07
N TRP A 125 6.61 5.62 1.84
CA TRP A 125 7.62 6.01 2.81
C TRP A 125 7.54 7.52 3.01
N PHE A 126 7.43 7.98 4.25
CA PHE A 126 7.33 9.40 4.55
C PHE A 126 8.04 9.75 5.86
N ALA A 127 8.39 11.01 6.03
CA ALA A 127 9.06 11.49 7.23
C ALA A 127 8.11 11.48 8.44
N VAL A 128 8.62 11.19 9.64
CA VAL A 128 7.82 11.16 10.89
C VAL A 128 6.93 12.40 11.07
N ARG A 129 7.40 13.58 10.65
CA ARG A 129 6.68 14.86 10.75
C ARG A 129 5.44 14.94 9.84
N GLN A 130 5.43 14.19 8.73
CA GLN A 130 4.33 14.19 7.77
C GLN A 130 3.13 13.34 8.24
N LEU A 131 3.29 12.50 9.27
CA LEU A 131 2.20 11.64 9.76
C LEU A 131 0.93 12.44 10.12
N LYS A 132 1.11 13.63 10.70
CA LYS A 132 0.00 14.51 11.09
C LYS A 132 -0.80 15.05 9.90
N GLN A 133 -0.20 15.13 8.71
CA GLN A 133 -0.85 15.63 7.49
C GLN A 133 -1.86 14.63 6.92
N PHE A 134 -1.76 13.36 7.31
CA PHE A 134 -2.66 12.30 6.86
C PHE A 134 -3.82 12.03 7.83
N ALA A 135 -3.86 12.73 8.96
CA ALA A 135 -4.73 12.43 10.06
C ALA A 135 -5.69 13.60 10.32
N ASP A 136 -6.98 13.36 10.14
CA ASP A 136 -7.99 14.37 10.44
C ASP A 136 -8.43 14.29 11.89
N GLU A 137 -8.37 15.44 12.56
CA GLU A 137 -8.90 15.57 13.91
C GLU A 137 -10.42 15.63 13.86
N THR A 138 -11.06 14.66 14.50
CA THR A 138 -12.50 14.62 14.67
C THR A 138 -12.86 15.05 16.08
N VAL A 139 -14.01 15.72 16.23
CA VAL A 139 -14.62 16.01 17.53
C VAL A 139 -15.81 15.07 17.72
N THR A 140 -15.78 14.29 18.79
CA THR A 140 -16.82 13.31 19.11
C THR A 140 -17.29 13.47 20.55
N SER A 141 -18.61 13.37 20.75
CA SER A 141 -19.20 13.33 22.10
C SER A 141 -19.12 11.89 22.64
N ILE A 142 -18.55 11.73 23.84
CA ILE A 142 -18.29 10.44 24.49
C ILE A 142 -18.68 10.54 25.97
N ALA A 143 -19.29 9.48 26.52
CA ALA A 143 -19.63 9.44 27.93
C ALA A 143 -18.37 9.48 28.84
N CYS A 144 -18.44 10.20 29.95
CA CYS A 144 -17.35 10.36 30.92
C CYS A 144 -16.72 9.03 31.34
N ALA A 145 -17.56 8.03 31.64
CA ALA A 145 -17.13 6.71 32.07
C ALA A 145 -16.41 5.93 30.94
N GLU A 146 -16.91 6.05 29.71
CA GLU A 146 -16.34 5.36 28.56
C GLU A 146 -14.98 5.95 28.19
N TRP A 147 -14.88 7.28 28.15
CA TRP A 147 -13.61 7.97 27.94
C TRP A 147 -12.56 7.57 28.98
N ARG A 148 -12.95 7.57 30.27
CA ARG A 148 -12.03 7.18 31.36
C ARG A 148 -11.52 5.75 31.17
N ARG A 149 -12.37 4.82 30.72
CA ARG A 149 -11.97 3.44 30.43
C ARG A 149 -10.87 3.37 29.37
N TYR A 150 -10.99 4.13 28.28
CA TYR A 150 -9.94 4.20 27.25
C TYR A 150 -8.67 4.90 27.77
N ALA A 151 -8.82 6.04 28.45
CA ALA A 151 -7.70 6.81 28.99
C ALA A 151 -6.86 6.01 30.00
N VAL A 152 -7.50 5.21 30.86
CA VAL A 152 -6.83 4.29 31.80
C VAL A 152 -6.05 3.22 31.03
N ALA A 153 -6.66 2.63 30.01
CA ALA A 153 -6.02 1.59 29.21
C ALA A 153 -4.80 2.12 28.43
N ASP A 154 -4.82 3.40 28.08
CA ASP A 154 -3.82 4.09 27.27
C ASP A 154 -2.85 4.96 28.11
N ALA A 155 -2.93 4.90 29.44
CA ALA A 155 -2.09 5.68 30.36
C ALA A 155 -0.58 5.42 30.18
N TRP A 156 -0.20 4.27 29.62
CA TRP A 156 1.18 3.94 29.27
C TRP A 156 1.75 4.90 28.20
N ILE A 157 0.92 5.48 27.32
CA ILE A 157 1.32 6.51 26.35
C ILE A 157 1.70 7.79 27.07
N LEU A 158 0.88 8.20 28.05
CA LEU A 158 1.16 9.38 28.86
C LEU A 158 2.43 9.18 29.68
N ARG A 159 2.61 8.00 30.31
CA ARG A 159 3.84 7.63 31.02
C ARG A 159 5.06 7.74 30.12
N SER A 160 5.03 7.11 28.95
CA SER A 160 6.20 7.09 28.04
C SER A 160 6.57 8.48 27.53
N ARG A 161 5.59 9.34 27.23
CA ARG A 161 5.85 10.77 26.93
C ARG A 161 6.41 11.52 28.12
N LEU A 162 5.87 11.28 29.32
CA LEU A 162 6.36 11.89 30.55
C LEU A 162 7.82 11.50 30.81
N VAL A 163 8.20 10.22 30.65
CA VAL A 163 9.61 9.77 30.73
C VAL A 163 10.51 10.50 29.74
N GLN A 164 10.06 10.73 28.51
CA GLN A 164 10.87 11.44 27.50
C GLN A 164 11.10 12.92 27.85
N LEU A 165 10.13 13.53 28.54
CA LEU A 165 10.15 14.94 28.89
C LEU A 165 10.86 15.19 30.25
N THR A 166 10.63 14.34 31.24
CA THR A 166 11.21 14.44 32.60
C THR A 166 12.53 13.70 32.76
N GLN A 167 12.87 12.78 31.86
CA GLN A 167 14.04 11.89 31.95
C GLN A 167 14.13 11.09 33.26
N ASP A 168 12.99 10.91 33.95
CA ASP A 168 12.88 10.25 35.25
C ASP A 168 11.71 9.26 35.22
N GLU A 169 12.04 7.96 35.17
CA GLU A 169 11.06 6.89 35.05
C GLU A 169 10.21 6.72 36.31
N ASP A 170 10.82 6.86 37.49
CA ASP A 170 10.13 6.72 38.77
C ASP A 170 9.16 7.87 39.01
N ALA A 171 9.56 9.10 38.69
CA ALA A 171 8.65 10.24 38.75
C ALA A 171 7.50 10.10 37.75
N ALA A 172 7.78 9.66 36.52
CA ALA A 172 6.75 9.47 35.52
C ALA A 172 5.72 8.42 35.97
N GLU A 173 6.17 7.34 36.61
CA GLU A 173 5.27 6.33 37.17
C GLU A 173 4.42 6.89 38.31
N ARG A 174 5.02 7.59 39.27
CA ARG A 174 4.29 8.19 40.40
C ARG A 174 3.19 9.16 39.94
N ILE A 175 3.52 10.07 39.01
CA ILE A 175 2.57 11.05 38.48
C ILE A 175 1.43 10.35 37.73
N THR A 176 1.75 9.35 36.91
CA THR A 176 0.74 8.59 36.16
C THR A 176 -0.17 7.80 37.09
N GLN A 177 0.40 7.12 38.10
CA GLN A 177 -0.38 6.38 39.10
C GLN A 177 -1.29 7.29 39.93
N ALA A 178 -0.82 8.49 40.31
CA ALA A 178 -1.63 9.47 41.01
C ALA A 178 -2.86 9.90 40.18
N ALA A 179 -2.67 10.15 38.89
CA ALA A 179 -3.77 10.49 37.98
C ALA A 179 -4.75 9.33 37.76
N LEU A 180 -4.26 8.08 37.76
CA LEU A 180 -5.09 6.87 37.65
C LEU A 180 -5.93 6.62 38.92
N ALA A 181 -5.36 6.87 40.10
CA ALA A 181 -6.02 6.65 41.38
C ALA A 181 -7.14 7.67 41.66
N ALA A 182 -7.01 8.91 41.19
CA ALA A 182 -8.03 9.94 41.37
C ALA A 182 -9.31 9.63 40.56
N PRO A 183 -10.53 9.81 41.11
CA PRO A 183 -11.78 9.56 40.38
C PRO A 183 -12.09 10.65 39.33
N GLY A 184 -12.95 10.32 38.35
CA GLY A 184 -13.40 11.25 37.31
C GLY A 184 -12.44 11.42 36.11
N TRP A 185 -12.88 12.05 35.04
CA TRP A 185 -12.07 12.16 33.81
C TRP A 185 -10.95 13.22 33.92
N ARG A 186 -11.15 14.24 34.76
CA ARG A 186 -10.34 15.46 34.84
C ARG A 186 -8.85 15.26 35.18
N PRO A 187 -8.44 14.38 36.12
CA PRO A 187 -7.02 14.17 36.44
C PRO A 187 -6.19 13.64 35.27
N LEU A 188 -6.72 12.68 34.51
CA LEU A 188 -6.05 12.13 33.33
C LEU A 188 -6.05 13.14 32.17
N ALA A 189 -7.14 13.89 31.99
CA ALA A 189 -7.22 14.92 30.94
C ALA A 189 -6.25 16.09 31.23
N ALA A 190 -6.12 16.50 32.50
CA ALA A 190 -5.17 17.52 32.92
C ALA A 190 -3.71 17.06 32.72
N LEU A 191 -3.41 15.78 32.96
CA LEU A 191 -2.09 15.20 32.69
C LEU A 191 -1.75 15.23 31.18
N ASP A 192 -2.67 14.81 30.29
CA ASP A 192 -2.43 14.90 28.84
C ASP A 192 -2.24 16.37 28.39
N ALA A 193 -3.08 17.28 28.86
CA ALA A 193 -3.00 18.69 28.51
C ALA A 193 -1.70 19.34 29.02
N ALA A 194 -1.28 19.03 30.25
CA ALA A 194 -0.02 19.49 30.82
C ALA A 194 1.19 18.94 30.05
N LEU A 195 1.14 17.68 29.60
CA LEU A 195 2.18 17.07 28.77
C LEU A 195 2.31 17.76 27.40
N ARG A 196 1.20 18.07 26.73
CA ARG A 196 1.24 18.81 25.46
C ARG A 196 1.79 20.22 25.62
N LEU A 197 1.38 20.92 26.67
CA LEU A 197 1.93 22.25 26.99
C LEU A 197 3.43 22.14 27.31
N GLY A 198 3.83 21.17 28.12
CA GLY A 198 5.24 20.92 28.42
C GLY A 198 6.08 20.59 27.18
N ASP A 199 5.58 19.75 26.28
CA ASP A 199 6.26 19.41 25.03
C ASP A 199 6.44 20.63 24.13
N THR A 200 5.43 21.50 24.03
CA THR A 200 5.52 22.75 23.23
C THR A 200 6.47 23.77 23.85
N LEU A 201 6.47 23.93 25.18
CA LEU A 201 7.42 24.79 25.89
C LEU A 201 8.86 24.28 25.76
N ALA A 202 9.07 22.97 25.88
CA ALA A 202 10.39 22.36 25.71
C ALA A 202 10.89 22.47 24.26
N ALA A 203 9.99 22.30 23.27
CA ALA A 203 10.33 22.48 21.87
C ALA A 203 10.66 23.94 21.51
N ALA A 204 10.04 24.91 22.19
CA ALA A 204 10.34 26.34 22.06
C ALA A 204 11.58 26.77 22.86
N GLY A 205 12.17 25.88 23.67
CA GLY A 205 13.32 26.19 24.54
C GLY A 205 12.96 27.01 25.79
N ALA A 206 11.68 27.08 26.16
CA ALA A 206 11.21 27.84 27.33
C ALA A 206 11.39 27.08 28.66
N ILE A 207 11.54 25.75 28.60
CA ILE A 207 11.85 24.88 29.75
C ILE A 207 12.88 23.83 29.31
N GLU A 208 13.78 23.44 30.21
CA GLU A 208 14.70 22.33 29.98
C GLU A 208 14.04 20.98 30.26
N ARG A 209 14.39 19.97 29.46
CA ARG A 209 14.00 18.57 29.73
C ARG A 209 14.70 18.09 31.00
N GLY A 210 14.01 17.30 31.81
CA GLY A 210 14.54 16.83 33.09
C GLY A 210 13.71 17.33 34.28
N ASN A 211 14.42 17.76 35.33
CA ASN A 211 13.80 18.18 36.58
C ASN A 211 12.92 19.44 36.44
N GLU A 212 13.33 20.40 35.60
CA GLU A 212 12.54 21.62 35.38
C GLU A 212 11.18 21.29 34.75
N ALA A 213 11.17 20.51 33.67
CA ALA A 213 9.92 20.04 33.06
C ALA A 213 9.05 19.25 34.06
N ARG A 214 9.64 18.40 34.91
CA ARG A 214 8.92 17.66 35.96
C ARG A 214 8.19 18.61 36.92
N THR A 215 8.92 19.54 37.53
CA THR A 215 8.35 20.50 38.49
C THR A 215 7.26 21.37 37.85
N GLN A 216 7.46 21.78 36.60
CA GLN A 216 6.45 22.56 35.88
C GLN A 216 5.17 21.77 35.61
N ILE A 217 5.28 20.50 35.18
CA ILE A 217 4.12 19.64 34.92
C ILE A 217 3.35 19.37 36.21
N GLU A 218 4.04 19.01 37.30
CA GLU A 218 3.40 18.79 38.62
C GLU A 218 2.66 20.04 39.10
N ARG A 219 3.29 21.22 38.94
CA ARG A 219 2.67 22.51 39.28
C ARG A 219 1.42 22.77 38.45
N LEU A 220 1.49 22.62 37.12
CA LEU A 220 0.36 22.81 36.21
C LEU A 220 -0.82 21.89 36.56
N ILE A 221 -0.55 20.62 36.84
CA ILE A 221 -1.57 19.65 37.25
C ILE A 221 -2.21 20.07 38.58
N SER A 222 -1.40 20.36 39.61
CA SER A 222 -1.91 20.74 40.94
C SER A 222 -2.79 22.00 40.90
N GLN A 223 -2.40 23.02 40.14
CA GLN A 223 -3.15 24.27 40.01
C GLN A 223 -4.44 24.07 39.21
N THR A 224 -4.40 23.23 38.17
CA THR A 224 -5.56 22.92 37.33
C THR A 224 -6.62 22.11 38.08
N LEU A 225 -6.20 21.23 39.00
CA LEU A 225 -7.09 20.42 39.84
C LEU A 225 -7.65 21.22 41.03
N ALA A 226 -6.95 22.25 41.49
CA ALA A 226 -7.41 23.11 42.58
C ALA A 226 -8.50 24.12 42.15
N SER A 227 -8.55 24.51 40.87
CA SER A 227 -9.58 25.43 40.35
C SER A 227 -10.87 24.68 39.97
N PRO A 228 -12.04 24.97 40.55
CA PRO A 228 -13.29 24.27 40.24
C PRO A 228 -13.83 24.57 38.83
N ASP A 229 -13.68 25.80 38.32
CA ASP A 229 -14.23 26.23 37.03
C ASP A 229 -13.25 26.05 35.86
N GLY A 230 -13.60 25.19 34.90
CA GLY A 230 -12.75 24.74 33.79
C GLY A 230 -12.34 25.78 32.74
N VAL A 231 -12.67 27.06 32.93
CA VAL A 231 -12.44 28.13 31.92
C VAL A 231 -11.22 29.00 32.27
N SER A 232 -10.69 28.96 33.50
CA SER A 232 -9.57 29.81 33.95
C SER A 232 -8.47 29.01 34.65
N GLY A 233 -8.12 27.85 34.09
CA GLY A 233 -6.93 27.10 34.51
C GLY A 233 -5.64 27.67 33.91
N PRO A 234 -4.46 27.32 34.46
CA PRO A 234 -3.16 27.73 33.90
C PRO A 234 -2.86 27.08 32.53
N ILE A 235 -3.62 26.04 32.13
CA ILE A 235 -3.45 25.35 30.85
C ILE A 235 -4.48 25.89 29.84
N PRO A 236 -4.05 26.51 28.72
CA PRO A 236 -4.94 27.04 27.70
C PRO A 236 -5.83 25.95 27.07
N THR A 237 -7.07 26.32 26.71
CA THR A 237 -8.09 25.41 26.15
C THR A 237 -7.64 24.65 24.90
N ALA A 238 -6.72 25.23 24.11
CA ALA A 238 -6.15 24.60 22.91
C ALA A 238 -5.36 23.31 23.19
N PHE A 239 -4.86 23.13 24.42
CA PHE A 239 -4.10 21.93 24.81
C PHE A 239 -4.97 20.82 25.38
N TRP A 240 -6.27 21.09 25.59
CA TRP A 240 -7.20 20.09 26.11
C TRP A 240 -7.70 19.18 24.99
N ALA A 241 -7.42 17.89 25.12
CA ALA A 241 -7.98 16.85 24.27
C ALA A 241 -9.49 16.67 24.46
N VAL A 242 -9.97 17.01 25.65
CA VAL A 242 -11.31 16.68 26.12
C VAL A 242 -11.86 17.85 26.92
N GLN A 243 -13.11 18.20 26.67
CA GLN A 243 -13.83 19.26 27.37
C GLN A 243 -15.19 18.74 27.82
N ALA A 244 -15.67 19.21 28.98
CA ALA A 244 -17.01 18.87 29.44
C ALA A 244 -18.06 19.56 28.55
N GLU A 245 -19.02 18.77 28.06
CA GLU A 245 -20.18 19.27 27.32
C GLU A 245 -21.41 19.28 28.23
N SER A 246 -21.56 18.23 29.05
CA SER A 246 -22.56 18.11 30.11
C SER A 246 -21.94 17.41 31.33
N GLU A 247 -22.74 17.13 32.37
CA GLU A 247 -22.27 16.40 33.56
C GLU A 247 -21.76 14.99 33.22
N ASP A 248 -22.35 14.34 32.21
CA ASP A 248 -22.07 12.95 31.83
C ASP A 248 -21.40 12.78 30.46
N THR A 249 -21.32 13.84 29.64
CA THR A 249 -20.73 13.80 28.29
C THR A 249 -19.55 14.74 28.12
N LEU A 250 -18.57 14.27 27.37
CA LEU A 250 -17.34 14.98 27.04
C LEU A 250 -17.19 15.12 25.53
N LEU A 251 -16.78 16.30 25.08
CA LEU A 251 -16.30 16.53 23.72
C LEU A 251 -14.83 16.13 23.65
N CYS A 252 -14.52 15.05 22.96
CA CYS A 252 -13.17 14.56 22.72
C CYS A 252 -12.71 14.97 21.33
N ARG A 253 -11.56 15.64 21.25
CA ARG A 253 -10.86 16.02 20.03
C ARG A 253 -9.64 15.13 19.83
N GLY A 254 -9.61 14.41 18.73
CA GLY A 254 -8.47 13.58 18.37
C GLY A 254 -8.66 12.82 17.06
N VAL A 255 -7.68 11.98 16.76
CA VAL A 255 -7.65 11.14 15.57
C VAL A 255 -8.06 9.73 15.97
N PRO A 256 -9.13 9.17 15.38
CA PRO A 256 -9.52 7.79 15.63
C PRO A 256 -8.49 6.85 15.00
N VAL A 257 -7.90 5.98 15.81
CA VAL A 257 -6.86 5.05 15.36
C VAL A 257 -7.06 3.64 15.93
N VAL A 258 -6.58 2.65 15.18
CA VAL A 258 -6.46 1.27 15.65
C VAL A 258 -5.01 0.97 15.92
N LEU A 259 -4.70 0.68 17.18
CA LEU A 259 -3.38 0.20 17.58
C LEU A 259 -3.38 -1.32 17.63
N CYS A 260 -2.47 -1.95 16.89
CA CYS A 260 -2.23 -3.38 16.93
C CYS A 260 -1.12 -3.67 17.95
N VAL A 261 -1.48 -4.26 19.09
CA VAL A 261 -0.61 -4.37 20.27
C VAL A 261 0.19 -5.68 20.28
N GLY A 262 -0.29 -6.74 19.63
CA GLY A 262 0.44 -8.01 19.55
C GLY A 262 -0.46 -9.23 19.30
N LEU A 263 0.12 -10.42 19.35
CA LEU A 263 -0.60 -11.70 19.31
C LEU A 263 -1.27 -11.96 20.66
N ALA A 264 -2.46 -12.56 20.65
CA ALA A 264 -3.20 -12.92 21.85
C ALA A 264 -2.63 -14.17 22.53
N GLU A 265 -2.45 -14.10 23.86
CA GLU A 265 -2.08 -15.26 24.67
C GLU A 265 -3.22 -16.29 24.68
N GLY A 266 -2.92 -17.54 24.36
CA GLY A 266 -3.84 -18.67 24.53
C GLY A 266 -4.76 -19.00 23.35
N VAL A 267 -4.73 -18.26 22.24
CA VAL A 267 -5.29 -18.78 20.98
C VAL A 267 -4.27 -19.78 20.43
N PRO A 268 -4.62 -21.07 20.18
CA PRO A 268 -3.72 -21.96 19.47
C PRO A 268 -3.49 -21.32 18.12
N ALA A 269 -2.34 -20.67 17.98
CA ALA A 269 -1.93 -20.08 16.74
C ALA A 269 -1.82 -21.26 15.80
N ALA A 270 -2.82 -21.42 14.93
CA ALA A 270 -2.63 -22.08 13.66
C ALA A 270 -1.65 -21.20 12.89
N ARG A 271 -0.39 -21.17 13.34
CA ARG A 271 0.81 -20.75 12.60
C ARG A 271 0.97 -21.76 11.49
N GLN A 272 0.02 -21.74 10.57
CA GLN A 272 0.23 -22.40 9.30
C GLN A 272 1.27 -21.56 8.56
N PRO A 273 2.20 -22.21 7.84
CA PRO A 273 3.17 -21.51 7.04
C PRO A 273 2.45 -20.49 6.17
N ARG A 274 3.03 -19.27 6.06
CA ARG A 274 2.57 -18.16 5.21
C ARG A 274 1.49 -18.62 4.25
N PRO A 275 0.25 -18.12 4.31
CA PRO A 275 -0.65 -18.26 3.18
C PRO A 275 0.11 -17.67 1.99
N ARG A 276 0.74 -18.54 1.20
CA ARG A 276 1.36 -18.17 -0.06
C ARG A 276 0.18 -17.52 -0.78
N PRO A 277 0.24 -16.22 -1.13
CA PRO A 277 -0.88 -15.53 -1.78
C PRO A 277 -1.38 -16.50 -2.83
N SER A 278 -2.64 -16.95 -2.72
CA SER A 278 -3.20 -18.10 -3.45
C SER A 278 -2.48 -18.15 -4.76
N ARG A 279 -1.50 -19.07 -4.88
CA ARG A 279 -0.44 -18.90 -5.89
C ARG A 279 -1.16 -18.54 -7.19
N PRO A 280 -0.58 -17.73 -8.08
CA PRO A 280 -0.88 -17.88 -9.50
C PRO A 280 -0.47 -19.30 -9.98
N GLY A 281 -0.59 -20.34 -9.14
CA GLY A 281 -0.47 -21.75 -9.41
C GLY A 281 -1.39 -22.09 -10.54
N ARG A 282 -2.65 -21.61 -10.59
CA ARG A 282 -3.46 -21.85 -11.80
C ARG A 282 -2.83 -21.35 -13.11
N LEU A 283 -2.00 -20.31 -13.09
CA LEU A 283 -1.26 -19.83 -14.27
C LEU A 283 0.08 -20.55 -14.44
N ALA A 284 0.84 -20.78 -13.37
CA ALA A 284 2.10 -21.53 -13.43
C ALA A 284 1.86 -23.00 -13.79
N ASP A 285 0.84 -23.62 -13.22
CA ASP A 285 0.30 -24.94 -13.54
C ASP A 285 -0.18 -24.98 -15.00
N TYR A 286 -0.82 -23.92 -15.52
CA TYR A 286 -1.16 -23.84 -16.95
C TYR A 286 0.07 -23.99 -17.86
N TRP A 287 1.19 -23.40 -17.47
CA TRP A 287 2.46 -23.51 -18.19
C TRP A 287 3.11 -24.89 -17.96
N CYS A 288 3.17 -25.35 -16.70
CA CYS A 288 3.74 -26.63 -16.31
C CYS A 288 2.99 -27.85 -16.86
N ASP A 289 1.69 -27.72 -17.17
CA ASP A 289 0.86 -28.75 -17.78
C ASP A 289 1.28 -29.09 -19.22
N GLN A 290 2.10 -28.26 -19.87
CA GLN A 290 2.54 -28.46 -21.26
C GLN A 290 4.07 -28.30 -21.42
N PRO A 291 4.88 -29.13 -20.74
CA PRO A 291 6.33 -28.95 -20.68
C PRO A 291 6.99 -29.06 -22.07
N GLY A 292 6.48 -29.93 -22.94
CA GLY A 292 7.01 -30.07 -24.30
C GLY A 292 6.80 -28.83 -25.17
N ARG A 293 5.67 -28.12 -25.03
CA ARG A 293 5.43 -26.88 -25.77
C ARG A 293 6.22 -25.71 -25.20
N LEU A 294 6.36 -25.66 -23.87
CA LEU A 294 7.26 -24.70 -23.23
C LEU A 294 8.69 -24.87 -23.72
N GLY A 295 9.19 -26.11 -23.70
CA GLY A 295 10.53 -26.44 -24.21
C GLY A 295 10.72 -26.00 -25.66
N LEU A 296 9.74 -26.26 -26.54
CA LEU A 296 9.78 -25.83 -27.93
C LEU A 296 9.79 -24.30 -28.07
N LEU A 297 8.97 -23.58 -27.30
CA LEU A 297 8.92 -22.12 -27.34
C LEU A 297 10.21 -21.48 -26.83
N VAL A 298 10.77 -21.99 -25.73
CA VAL A 298 12.04 -21.53 -25.17
C VAL A 298 13.20 -21.85 -26.12
N ALA A 299 13.24 -23.06 -26.66
CA ALA A 299 14.25 -23.46 -27.65
C ALA A 299 14.13 -22.60 -28.92
N GLY A 300 12.93 -22.41 -29.45
CA GLY A 300 12.68 -21.56 -30.61
C GLY A 300 13.06 -20.09 -30.37
N ALA A 301 12.77 -19.54 -29.18
CA ALA A 301 13.24 -18.22 -28.79
C ALA A 301 14.77 -18.14 -28.73
N GLY A 302 15.44 -19.19 -28.24
CA GLY A 302 16.89 -19.33 -28.28
C GLY A 302 17.45 -19.38 -29.70
N VAL A 303 16.87 -20.19 -30.60
CA VAL A 303 17.29 -20.26 -32.00
C VAL A 303 17.08 -18.92 -32.71
N ALA A 304 15.94 -18.26 -32.49
CA ALA A 304 15.67 -16.94 -33.05
C ALA A 304 16.67 -15.89 -32.53
N ALA A 305 16.96 -15.90 -31.23
CA ALA A 305 17.96 -15.00 -30.63
C ALA A 305 19.37 -15.23 -31.20
N ALA A 306 19.81 -16.49 -31.32
CA ALA A 306 21.09 -16.85 -31.92
C ALA A 306 21.15 -16.46 -33.41
N GLY A 307 20.04 -16.64 -34.12
CA GLY A 307 19.87 -16.24 -35.51
C GLY A 307 20.10 -14.74 -35.73
N VAL A 308 19.49 -13.89 -34.89
CA VAL A 308 19.68 -12.42 -34.94
C VAL A 308 21.14 -12.03 -34.68
N VAL A 309 21.80 -12.63 -33.68
CA VAL A 309 23.23 -12.35 -33.41
C VAL A 309 24.11 -12.79 -34.58
N THR A 310 23.82 -13.97 -35.14
CA THR A 310 24.51 -14.50 -36.33
C THR A 310 24.30 -13.59 -37.54
N GLN A 311 23.09 -13.06 -37.74
CA GLN A 311 22.78 -12.11 -38.81
C GLN A 311 23.66 -10.86 -38.72
N VAL A 312 23.87 -10.30 -37.53
CA VAL A 312 24.76 -9.15 -37.33
C VAL A 312 26.19 -9.49 -37.73
N MET A 313 26.69 -10.66 -37.33
CA MET A 313 28.02 -11.15 -37.73
C MET A 313 28.13 -11.35 -39.24
N LEU A 314 27.13 -11.95 -39.87
CA LEU A 314 27.08 -12.17 -41.32
C LEU A 314 27.05 -10.86 -42.11
N LEU A 315 26.26 -9.88 -41.68
CA LEU A 315 26.22 -8.54 -42.29
C LEU A 315 27.57 -7.83 -42.17
N ARG A 316 28.22 -7.90 -41.00
CA ARG A 316 29.57 -7.38 -40.82
C ARG A 316 30.58 -8.10 -41.73
N GLY A 317 30.46 -9.43 -41.83
CA GLY A 317 31.26 -10.26 -42.71
C GLY A 317 31.07 -9.88 -44.18
N LEU A 318 29.84 -9.62 -44.62
CA LEU A 318 29.53 -9.22 -46.00
C LEU A 318 30.23 -7.90 -46.38
N LEU A 319 30.29 -6.93 -45.46
CA LEU A 319 30.99 -5.66 -45.69
C LEU A 319 32.51 -5.86 -45.87
N ALA A 320 33.11 -6.78 -45.12
CA ALA A 320 34.53 -7.12 -45.25
C ALA A 320 34.82 -7.99 -46.48
N LEU A 321 33.99 -8.98 -46.78
CA LEU A 321 34.14 -9.90 -47.91
C LEU A 321 33.75 -9.28 -49.26
N GLY A 322 32.86 -8.28 -49.28
CA GLY A 322 32.49 -7.57 -50.51
C GLY A 322 33.69 -6.95 -51.23
N GLN A 323 34.77 -6.65 -50.50
CA GLN A 323 36.04 -6.16 -51.04
C GLN A 323 36.95 -7.30 -51.57
N LEU A 324 36.78 -8.53 -51.08
CA LEU A 324 37.61 -9.69 -51.39
C LEU A 324 37.01 -10.64 -52.44
N LEU A 325 35.71 -10.52 -52.78
CA LEU A 325 35.09 -11.31 -53.84
C LEU A 325 35.21 -10.60 -55.22
N PRO A 326 36.04 -11.11 -56.16
CA PRO A 326 36.28 -10.47 -57.44
C PRO A 326 35.20 -10.77 -58.50
N THR A 327 34.41 -11.83 -58.37
CA THR A 327 33.46 -12.27 -59.41
C THR A 327 32.01 -11.94 -59.09
N LEU A 328 31.25 -11.45 -60.09
CA LEU A 328 29.83 -11.11 -59.97
C LEU A 328 28.96 -12.30 -59.55
N GLY A 329 29.29 -13.51 -60.02
CA GLY A 329 28.55 -14.74 -59.69
C GLY A 329 28.66 -15.15 -58.22
N GLN A 330 29.83 -14.97 -57.59
CA GLN A 330 29.97 -15.28 -56.16
C GLN A 330 29.19 -14.27 -55.30
N ARG A 331 29.16 -12.99 -55.70
CA ARG A 331 28.41 -11.94 -54.99
C ARG A 331 26.91 -12.20 -54.98
N THR A 332 26.32 -12.59 -56.12
CA THR A 332 24.88 -12.88 -56.21
C THR A 332 24.49 -14.09 -55.36
N VAL A 333 25.33 -15.14 -55.33
CA VAL A 333 25.11 -16.33 -54.49
C VAL A 333 25.17 -15.98 -53.00
N THR A 334 26.16 -15.21 -52.56
CA THR A 334 26.26 -14.80 -51.14
C THR A 334 25.07 -13.96 -50.70
N VAL A 335 24.63 -13.00 -51.54
CA VAL A 335 23.43 -12.20 -51.26
C VAL A 335 22.18 -13.08 -51.23
N GLY A 336 22.05 -14.04 -52.15
CA GLY A 336 20.94 -15.00 -52.16
C GLY A 336 20.87 -15.85 -50.90
N LEU A 337 22.01 -16.36 -50.42
CA LEU A 337 22.12 -17.12 -49.16
C LEU A 337 21.76 -16.27 -47.94
N LEU A 338 22.23 -15.03 -47.88
CA LEU A 338 21.89 -14.10 -46.81
C LEU A 338 20.38 -13.80 -46.79
N LEU A 339 19.79 -13.55 -47.96
CA LEU A 339 18.36 -13.30 -48.10
C LEU A 339 17.55 -14.53 -47.65
N ALA A 340 17.96 -15.74 -48.06
CA ALA A 340 17.33 -16.99 -47.65
C ALA A 340 17.44 -17.21 -46.13
N PHE A 341 18.57 -16.87 -45.51
CA PHE A 341 18.75 -16.92 -44.06
C PHE A 341 17.86 -15.92 -43.32
N VAL A 342 17.75 -14.68 -43.79
CA VAL A 342 16.83 -13.69 -43.20
C VAL A 342 15.38 -14.14 -43.34
N LEU A 343 15.00 -14.70 -44.50
CA LEU A 343 13.66 -15.21 -44.75
C LEU A 343 13.32 -16.40 -43.83
N SER A 344 14.28 -17.30 -43.57
CA SER A 344 14.08 -18.42 -42.65
C SER A 344 13.93 -17.97 -41.20
N LEU A 345 14.69 -16.95 -40.77
CA LEU A 345 14.50 -16.31 -39.48
C LEU A 345 13.13 -15.63 -39.37
N LEU A 346 12.69 -14.92 -40.42
CA LEU A 346 11.36 -14.32 -40.47
C LEU A 346 10.26 -15.37 -40.33
N LEU A 347 10.36 -16.49 -41.06
CA LEU A 347 9.42 -17.62 -40.96
C LEU A 347 9.39 -18.22 -39.55
N LEU A 348 10.55 -18.35 -38.91
CA LEU A 348 10.65 -18.80 -37.53
C LEU A 348 9.96 -17.82 -36.57
N GLU A 349 10.19 -16.50 -36.73
CA GLU A 349 9.56 -15.48 -35.90
C GLU A 349 8.04 -15.44 -36.04
N VAL A 350 7.52 -15.50 -37.26
CA VAL A 350 6.07 -15.58 -37.52
C VAL A 350 5.48 -16.87 -36.91
N SER A 351 6.20 -17.99 -37.02
CA SER A 351 5.77 -19.26 -36.40
C SER A 351 5.73 -19.18 -34.88
N LEU A 352 6.73 -18.56 -34.26
CA LEU A 352 6.75 -18.34 -32.80
C LEU A 352 5.62 -17.40 -32.38
N ALA A 353 5.45 -16.25 -33.06
CA ALA A 353 4.40 -15.29 -32.76
C ALA A 353 3.00 -15.91 -32.87
N THR A 354 2.75 -16.74 -33.89
CA THR A 354 1.46 -17.43 -34.05
C THR A 354 1.23 -18.49 -32.96
N LEU A 355 2.26 -19.23 -32.52
CA LEU A 355 2.16 -20.18 -31.42
C LEU A 355 1.89 -19.47 -30.08
N LEU A 356 2.60 -18.39 -29.79
CA LEU A 356 2.38 -17.56 -28.59
C LEU A 356 0.98 -16.95 -28.58
N GLY A 357 0.53 -16.38 -29.71
CA GLY A 357 -0.82 -15.84 -29.84
C GLY A 357 -1.92 -16.90 -29.70
N ARG A 358 -1.69 -18.14 -30.17
CA ARG A 358 -2.60 -19.28 -29.92
C ARG A 358 -2.67 -19.63 -28.43
N GLN A 359 -1.55 -19.57 -27.71
CA GLN A 359 -1.54 -19.80 -26.27
C GLN A 359 -2.26 -18.69 -25.50
N GLY A 360 -2.09 -17.42 -25.91
CA GLY A 360 -2.84 -16.27 -25.36
C GLY A 360 -4.35 -16.46 -25.46
N ARG A 361 -4.84 -16.85 -26.63
CA ARG A 361 -6.29 -17.13 -26.83
C ARG A 361 -6.80 -18.30 -26.00
N ARG A 362 -6.01 -19.36 -25.81
CA ARG A 362 -6.39 -20.51 -24.96
C ARG A 362 -6.44 -20.13 -23.49
N LEU A 363 -5.50 -19.31 -23.04
CA LEU A 363 -5.47 -18.78 -21.68
C LEU A 363 -6.74 -17.93 -21.42
N ASP A 364 -7.06 -16.99 -22.31
CA ASP A 364 -8.29 -16.18 -22.22
C ASP A 364 -9.55 -17.05 -22.15
N ALA A 365 -9.68 -18.04 -23.04
CA ALA A 365 -10.82 -18.96 -23.04
C ALA A 365 -10.94 -19.75 -21.72
N ARG A 366 -9.83 -20.24 -21.15
CA ARG A 366 -9.83 -20.95 -19.86
C ARG A 366 -10.17 -20.03 -18.70
N LEU A 367 -9.64 -18.81 -18.67
CA LEU A 367 -9.96 -17.83 -17.64
C LEU A 367 -11.45 -17.48 -17.67
N ARG A 368 -12.02 -17.26 -18.86
CA ARG A 368 -13.47 -17.04 -19.04
C ARG A 368 -14.30 -18.21 -18.55
N MET A 369 -13.94 -19.44 -18.90
CA MET A 369 -14.62 -20.65 -18.41
C MET A 369 -14.50 -20.79 -16.89
N ALA A 370 -13.33 -20.53 -16.31
CA ALA A 370 -13.13 -20.55 -14.87
C ALA A 370 -13.99 -19.50 -14.16
N PHE A 371 -14.13 -18.30 -14.74
CA PHE A 371 -14.99 -17.26 -14.21
C PHE A 371 -16.47 -17.63 -14.31
N MET A 372 -16.92 -18.13 -15.46
CA MET A 372 -18.31 -18.55 -15.68
C MET A 372 -18.71 -19.79 -14.86
N THR A 373 -17.76 -20.62 -14.46
CA THR A 373 -18.00 -21.74 -13.53
C THR A 373 -17.96 -21.31 -12.06
N LEU A 374 -17.24 -20.23 -11.75
CA LEU A 374 -17.19 -19.65 -10.41
C LEU A 374 -18.43 -18.80 -10.10
N LEU A 375 -18.90 -18.00 -11.06
CA LEU A 375 -20.00 -17.04 -10.88
C LEU A 375 -21.24 -17.66 -10.21
N PRO A 376 -21.77 -18.81 -10.70
CA PRO A 376 -22.97 -19.43 -10.12
C PRO A 376 -22.74 -20.03 -8.73
N ARG A 377 -21.48 -20.23 -8.33
CA ARG A 377 -21.10 -20.81 -7.03
C ARG A 377 -20.90 -19.75 -5.95
N LEU A 378 -20.92 -18.46 -6.33
CA LEU A 378 -20.84 -17.37 -5.37
C LEU A 378 -22.18 -17.23 -4.63
N GLY A 379 -22.13 -17.11 -3.30
CA GLY A 379 -23.34 -16.90 -2.49
C GLY A 379 -23.98 -15.54 -2.76
N SER A 380 -25.28 -15.41 -2.51
CA SER A 380 -26.05 -14.17 -2.70
C SER A 380 -25.46 -12.95 -1.99
N GLN A 381 -24.82 -13.15 -0.83
CA GLN A 381 -24.09 -12.11 -0.09
C GLN A 381 -22.97 -11.47 -0.92
N THR A 382 -22.29 -12.26 -1.75
CA THR A 382 -21.21 -11.79 -2.63
C THR A 382 -21.75 -10.84 -3.71
N PHE A 383 -22.92 -11.14 -4.27
CA PHE A 383 -23.56 -10.33 -5.32
C PHE A 383 -24.16 -9.02 -4.80
N GLN A 384 -24.41 -8.89 -3.49
CA GLN A 384 -24.82 -7.63 -2.88
C GLN A 384 -23.68 -6.61 -2.81
N HIS A 385 -22.42 -7.07 -2.84
CA HIS A 385 -21.24 -6.23 -2.69
C HIS A 385 -20.43 -6.05 -3.99
N LEU A 386 -20.54 -6.98 -4.95
CA LEU A 386 -19.99 -6.78 -6.29
C LEU A 386 -21.07 -6.21 -7.22
N SER A 387 -20.89 -4.95 -7.62
CA SER A 387 -21.68 -4.38 -8.70
C SER A 387 -21.43 -5.13 -10.01
N THR A 388 -22.42 -5.16 -10.89
CA THR A 388 -22.27 -5.70 -12.25
C THR A 388 -21.17 -4.96 -13.02
N ALA A 389 -21.00 -3.66 -12.78
CA ALA A 389 -19.91 -2.86 -13.35
C ALA A 389 -18.53 -3.36 -12.90
N ASP A 390 -18.33 -3.65 -11.61
CA ASP A 390 -17.07 -4.18 -11.10
C ASP A 390 -16.76 -5.58 -11.65
N LEU A 391 -17.76 -6.46 -11.74
CA LEU A 391 -17.61 -7.77 -12.37
C LEU A 391 -17.20 -7.64 -13.84
N MET A 392 -17.80 -6.71 -14.58
CA MET A 392 -17.47 -6.44 -15.97
C MET A 392 -16.05 -5.90 -16.12
N GLU A 393 -15.63 -4.96 -15.27
CA GLU A 393 -14.27 -4.42 -15.25
C GLU A 393 -13.24 -5.50 -14.93
N ARG A 394 -13.53 -6.40 -13.99
CA ARG A 394 -12.67 -7.56 -13.68
C ARG A 394 -12.55 -8.54 -14.85
N ILE A 395 -13.62 -8.80 -15.59
CA ILE A 395 -13.55 -9.61 -16.82
C ILE A 395 -12.75 -8.88 -17.91
N HIS A 396 -12.88 -7.57 -18.01
CA HIS A 396 -12.17 -6.75 -18.98
C HIS A 396 -10.67 -6.71 -18.69
N THR A 397 -10.28 -6.38 -17.46
CA THR A 397 -8.87 -6.42 -17.01
C THR A 397 -8.30 -7.85 -17.04
N ALA A 398 -9.12 -8.87 -16.80
CA ALA A 398 -8.69 -10.27 -16.98
C ALA A 398 -8.33 -10.58 -18.45
N ARG A 399 -8.91 -9.86 -19.41
CA ARG A 399 -8.56 -10.01 -20.83
C ARG A 399 -7.10 -9.65 -21.07
N ASP A 400 -6.56 -8.64 -20.39
CA ASP A 400 -5.15 -8.24 -20.54
C ASP A 400 -4.17 -9.38 -20.23
N LEU A 401 -4.57 -10.36 -19.39
CA LEU A 401 -3.75 -11.54 -19.13
C LEU A 401 -3.49 -12.39 -20.39
N HIS A 402 -4.28 -12.25 -21.45
CA HIS A 402 -4.05 -12.94 -22.72
C HIS A 402 -2.72 -12.56 -23.39
N ASN A 403 -2.13 -11.42 -23.02
CA ASN A 403 -0.83 -10.95 -23.49
C ASN A 403 0.34 -11.56 -22.72
N LEU A 404 0.09 -12.22 -21.57
CA LEU A 404 1.15 -12.84 -20.77
C LEU A 404 2.00 -13.85 -21.54
N PRO A 405 1.44 -14.71 -22.41
CA PRO A 405 2.24 -15.60 -23.25
C PRO A 405 3.16 -14.88 -24.23
N ASP A 406 2.71 -13.76 -24.79
CA ASP A 406 3.55 -12.99 -25.70
C ASP A 406 4.70 -12.32 -24.93
N LEU A 407 4.38 -11.69 -23.79
CA LEU A 407 5.38 -11.10 -22.89
C LEU A 407 6.40 -12.13 -22.40
N SER A 408 5.97 -13.35 -22.05
CA SER A 408 6.91 -14.40 -21.60
C SER A 408 7.85 -14.85 -22.72
N GLY A 409 7.34 -14.92 -23.96
CA GLY A 409 8.16 -15.17 -25.15
C GLY A 409 9.18 -14.06 -25.40
N GLN A 410 8.77 -12.79 -25.28
CA GLN A 410 9.65 -11.63 -25.42
C GLN A 410 10.74 -11.60 -24.34
N ILE A 411 10.39 -11.91 -23.09
CA ILE A 411 11.34 -12.01 -21.98
C ILE A 411 12.39 -13.10 -22.26
N ALA A 412 11.94 -14.29 -22.63
CA ALA A 412 12.85 -15.41 -22.95
C ALA A 412 13.78 -15.07 -24.13
N ARG A 413 13.25 -14.47 -25.19
CA ARG A 413 14.02 -14.01 -26.35
C ARG A 413 15.07 -12.96 -25.95
N THR A 414 14.66 -11.93 -25.21
CA THR A 414 15.55 -10.85 -24.76
C THR A 414 16.65 -11.39 -23.86
N PHE A 415 16.32 -12.32 -22.97
CA PHE A 415 17.28 -13.02 -22.11
C PHE A 415 18.35 -13.75 -22.93
N PHE A 416 17.95 -14.58 -23.91
CA PHE A 416 18.91 -15.25 -24.80
C PHE A 416 19.72 -14.27 -25.64
N GLN A 417 19.11 -13.20 -26.16
CA GLN A 417 19.82 -12.16 -26.90
C GLN A 417 20.91 -11.50 -26.05
N ILE A 418 20.62 -11.16 -24.79
CA ILE A 418 21.61 -10.60 -23.86
C ILE A 418 22.75 -11.59 -23.65
N ILE A 419 22.45 -12.87 -23.40
CA ILE A 419 23.47 -13.91 -23.20
C ILE A 419 24.36 -14.08 -24.43
N PHE A 420 23.77 -14.27 -25.61
CA PHE A 420 24.54 -14.49 -26.84
C PHE A 420 25.34 -13.25 -27.24
N THR A 421 24.82 -12.05 -26.98
CA THR A 421 25.55 -10.81 -27.21
C THR A 421 26.74 -10.71 -26.27
N LEU A 422 26.56 -10.93 -24.96
CA LEU A 422 27.66 -10.94 -23.99
C LEU A 422 28.71 -12.02 -24.30
N LEU A 423 28.27 -13.22 -24.67
CA LEU A 423 29.16 -14.31 -25.07
C LEU A 423 29.94 -13.94 -26.34
N GLY A 424 29.28 -13.37 -27.34
CA GLY A 424 29.91 -12.87 -28.55
C GLY A 424 30.94 -11.76 -28.27
N LEU A 425 30.64 -10.85 -27.35
CA LEU A 425 31.60 -9.83 -26.89
C LEU A 425 32.78 -10.46 -26.15
N ALA A 426 32.54 -11.44 -25.28
CA ALA A 426 33.59 -12.11 -24.50
C ALA A 426 34.59 -12.86 -25.39
N LEU A 427 34.10 -13.44 -26.49
CA LEU A 427 34.95 -14.09 -27.50
C LEU A 427 35.80 -13.09 -28.30
N ILE A 428 35.33 -11.84 -28.50
CA ILE A 428 36.07 -10.80 -29.23
C ILE A 428 37.08 -10.10 -28.31
N SER A 429 36.62 -9.66 -27.13
CA SER A 429 37.44 -8.99 -26.13
C SER A 429 36.80 -9.08 -24.74
N PRO A 430 37.51 -9.61 -23.74
CA PRO A 430 36.96 -9.76 -22.38
C PRO A 430 36.63 -8.41 -21.73
N LEU A 431 37.36 -7.33 -22.08
CA LEU A 431 37.10 -5.98 -21.57
C LEU A 431 35.74 -5.44 -22.05
N CYS A 432 35.41 -5.65 -23.32
CA CYS A 432 34.11 -5.23 -23.88
C CYS A 432 32.95 -5.98 -23.22
N ALA A 433 33.14 -7.27 -22.91
CA ALA A 433 32.15 -8.06 -22.20
C ALA A 433 31.91 -7.55 -20.76
N ALA A 434 32.97 -7.16 -20.05
CA ALA A 434 32.85 -6.57 -18.71
C ALA A 434 32.04 -5.27 -18.74
N VAL A 435 32.32 -4.37 -19.69
CA VAL A 435 31.55 -3.13 -19.88
C VAL A 435 30.08 -3.42 -20.23
N GLY A 436 29.84 -4.40 -21.11
CA GLY A 436 28.48 -4.85 -21.44
C GLY A 436 27.71 -5.38 -20.24
N LEU A 437 28.37 -6.17 -19.38
CA LEU A 437 27.75 -6.70 -18.15
C LEU A 437 27.36 -5.58 -17.18
N VAL A 438 28.24 -4.59 -16.98
CA VAL A 438 27.93 -3.41 -16.15
C VAL A 438 26.72 -2.66 -16.72
N ASN A 439 26.63 -2.49 -18.03
CA ASN A 439 25.47 -1.85 -18.66
C ASN A 439 24.16 -2.62 -18.42
N VAL A 440 24.19 -3.96 -18.56
CA VAL A 440 23.00 -4.80 -18.28
C VAL A 440 22.57 -4.66 -16.82
N ILE A 441 23.50 -4.69 -15.87
CA ILE A 441 23.21 -4.53 -14.44
C ILE A 441 22.63 -3.14 -14.15
N LEU A 442 23.21 -2.09 -14.74
CA LEU A 442 22.74 -0.71 -14.56
C LEU A 442 21.32 -0.53 -15.10
N VAL A 443 21.05 -0.98 -16.32
CA VAL A 443 19.72 -0.87 -16.95
C VAL A 443 18.69 -1.70 -16.19
N LEU A 444 19.02 -2.94 -15.82
CA LEU A 444 18.10 -3.79 -15.06
C LEU A 444 17.81 -3.20 -13.68
N GLY A 445 18.83 -2.67 -12.99
CA GLY A 445 18.67 -1.97 -11.72
C GLY A 445 17.76 -0.75 -11.84
N LEU A 446 17.93 0.07 -12.88
CA LEU A 446 17.09 1.23 -13.15
C LEU A 446 15.64 0.83 -13.44
N VAL A 447 15.42 -0.21 -14.26
CA VAL A 447 14.07 -0.70 -14.58
C VAL A 447 13.37 -1.24 -13.33
N LEU A 448 14.05 -2.02 -12.50
CA LEU A 448 13.48 -2.56 -11.27
C LEU A 448 13.17 -1.46 -10.24
N ALA A 449 14.06 -0.47 -10.10
CA ALA A 449 13.82 0.69 -9.25
C ALA A 449 12.66 1.56 -9.76
N GLY A 450 12.57 1.75 -11.08
CA GLY A 450 11.52 2.53 -11.72
C GLY A 450 10.15 1.84 -11.75
N ALA A 451 10.10 0.51 -11.69
CA ALA A 451 8.85 -0.26 -11.78
C ALA A 451 7.88 0.05 -10.62
N GLU A 452 8.37 0.19 -9.38
CA GLU A 452 7.51 0.54 -8.24
C GLU A 452 6.95 1.95 -8.37
N LEU A 453 7.77 2.92 -8.79
CA LEU A 453 7.39 4.31 -8.98
C LEU A 453 6.36 4.46 -10.10
N ALA A 454 6.64 3.88 -11.27
CA ALA A 454 5.73 3.88 -12.41
C ALA A 454 4.41 3.18 -12.06
N GLY A 455 4.47 2.10 -11.28
CA GLY A 455 3.28 1.41 -10.79
C GLY A 455 2.42 2.29 -9.88
N ALA A 456 3.04 3.04 -8.96
CA ALA A 456 2.32 3.97 -8.08
C ALA A 456 1.67 5.11 -8.87
N GLN A 457 2.40 5.74 -9.79
CA GLN A 457 1.87 6.83 -10.63
C GLN A 457 0.73 6.35 -11.53
N ASN A 458 0.86 5.17 -12.14
CA ASN A 458 -0.20 4.59 -12.98
C ASN A 458 -1.48 4.31 -12.18
N ARG A 459 -1.36 3.88 -10.91
CA ARG A 459 -2.54 3.71 -10.03
C ARG A 459 -3.21 5.04 -9.73
N MET A 460 -2.44 6.06 -9.35
CA MET A 460 -2.97 7.41 -9.11
C MET A 460 -3.67 7.98 -10.36
N LEU A 461 -3.07 7.81 -11.54
CA LEU A 461 -3.65 8.24 -12.80
C LEU A 461 -4.99 7.55 -13.11
N ARG A 462 -5.06 6.23 -12.91
CA ARG A 462 -6.31 5.47 -13.11
C ARG A 462 -7.40 5.88 -12.13
N ALA A 463 -7.06 6.13 -10.87
CA ALA A 463 -8.01 6.62 -9.87
C ALA A 463 -8.58 7.99 -10.29
N ALA A 464 -7.72 8.94 -10.65
CA ALA A 464 -8.16 10.26 -11.12
C ALA A 464 -9.04 10.19 -12.38
N LEU A 465 -8.66 9.34 -13.35
CA LEU A 465 -9.44 9.15 -14.57
C LEU A 465 -10.81 8.51 -14.29
N SER A 466 -10.87 7.57 -13.34
CA SER A 466 -12.14 7.01 -12.85
C SER A 466 -13.01 8.08 -12.22
N ASP A 467 -12.48 8.93 -11.34
CA ASP A 467 -13.26 9.95 -10.65
C ASP A 467 -13.81 11.03 -11.60
N LEU A 468 -13.04 11.39 -12.63
CA LEU A 468 -13.48 12.30 -13.68
C LEU A 468 -14.58 11.68 -14.55
N SER A 469 -14.45 10.40 -14.92
CA SER A 469 -15.47 9.71 -15.71
C SER A 469 -16.79 9.53 -14.95
N ARG A 470 -16.73 9.28 -13.64
CA ARG A 470 -17.92 9.26 -12.77
C ARG A 470 -18.61 10.62 -12.74
N LEU A 471 -17.86 11.69 -12.48
CA LEU A 471 -18.41 13.06 -12.50
C LEU A 471 -19.12 13.37 -13.83
N ALA A 472 -18.52 12.97 -14.95
CA ALA A 472 -19.11 13.15 -16.27
C ALA A 472 -20.44 12.38 -16.42
N LEU A 473 -20.47 11.10 -16.04
CA LEU A 473 -21.68 10.27 -16.11
C LEU A 473 -22.78 10.77 -15.18
N ASP A 474 -22.43 11.12 -13.93
CA ASP A 474 -23.38 11.65 -12.95
C ASP A 474 -23.95 12.99 -13.42
N SER A 475 -23.14 13.83 -14.06
CA SER A 475 -23.61 15.08 -14.67
C SER A 475 -24.57 14.86 -15.85
N MET A 476 -24.38 13.80 -16.64
CA MET A 476 -25.31 13.45 -17.72
C MET A 476 -26.65 12.94 -17.16
N LEU A 477 -26.60 12.07 -16.15
CA LEU A 477 -27.80 11.57 -15.46
C LEU A 477 -28.56 12.69 -14.74
N GLY A 478 -27.83 13.60 -14.08
CA GLY A 478 -28.36 14.78 -13.39
C GLY A 478 -28.58 16.00 -14.28
N SER A 479 -28.48 15.86 -15.60
CA SER A 479 -28.46 17.01 -16.53
C SER A 479 -29.69 17.91 -16.36
N VAL A 480 -30.88 17.35 -16.19
CA VAL A 480 -32.11 18.13 -15.97
C VAL A 480 -32.03 18.96 -14.68
N ALA A 481 -31.54 18.37 -13.58
CA ALA A 481 -31.38 19.08 -12.31
C ALA A 481 -30.32 20.20 -12.42
N ILE A 482 -29.21 19.93 -13.10
CA ILE A 482 -28.14 20.91 -13.32
C ILE A 482 -28.67 22.11 -14.13
N HIS A 483 -29.45 21.86 -15.19
CA HIS A 483 -30.05 22.93 -15.99
C HIS A 483 -31.15 23.68 -15.22
N ALA A 484 -32.00 22.97 -14.48
CA ALA A 484 -33.08 23.56 -13.69
C ALA A 484 -32.56 24.48 -12.57
N HIS A 485 -31.43 24.13 -11.95
CA HIS A 485 -30.79 24.94 -10.91
C HIS A 485 -29.66 25.85 -11.43
N LEU A 486 -29.43 25.91 -12.75
CA LEU A 486 -28.33 26.68 -13.38
C LEU A 486 -26.94 26.37 -12.76
N ALA A 487 -26.74 25.13 -12.30
CA ALA A 487 -25.56 24.70 -11.54
C ALA A 487 -24.33 24.38 -12.42
N GLY A 488 -24.27 24.88 -13.65
CA GLY A 488 -23.17 24.60 -14.59
C GLY A 488 -21.82 25.16 -14.12
N SER A 489 -21.80 26.32 -13.46
CA SER A 489 -20.58 26.90 -12.88
C SER A 489 -20.04 26.08 -11.71
N ALA A 490 -20.94 25.52 -10.87
CA ALA A 490 -20.54 24.64 -9.78
C ALA A 490 -19.92 23.34 -10.30
N LEU A 491 -20.49 22.75 -11.36
CA LEU A 491 -19.95 21.56 -12.00
C LEU A 491 -18.56 21.80 -12.61
N THR A 492 -18.36 22.94 -13.27
CA THR A 492 -17.06 23.30 -13.85
C THR A 492 -16.01 23.55 -12.77
N SER A 493 -16.37 24.24 -11.68
CA SER A 493 -15.49 24.39 -10.52
C SER A 493 -15.12 23.05 -9.89
N GLU A 494 -16.05 22.12 -9.75
CA GLU A 494 -15.76 20.79 -9.20
C GLU A 494 -14.83 19.98 -10.13
N HIS A 495 -15.06 20.06 -11.45
CA HIS A 495 -14.19 19.45 -12.44
C HIS A 495 -12.76 20.02 -12.38
N GLU A 496 -12.63 21.35 -12.30
CA GLU A 496 -11.35 22.03 -12.16
C GLU A 496 -10.65 21.66 -10.85
N GLN A 497 -11.36 21.65 -9.72
CA GLN A 497 -10.80 21.23 -8.44
C GLN A 497 -10.27 19.79 -8.46
N ARG A 498 -10.92 18.87 -9.18
CA ARG A 498 -10.43 17.50 -9.34
C ARG A 498 -9.18 17.44 -10.24
N LEU A 499 -9.10 18.26 -11.28
CA LEU A 499 -7.90 18.37 -12.13
C LEU A 499 -6.72 18.99 -11.38
N VAL A 500 -6.95 20.05 -10.61
CA VAL A 500 -5.91 20.72 -9.81
C VAL A 500 -5.39 19.81 -8.70
N ARG A 501 -6.27 19.04 -8.04
CA ARG A 501 -5.88 18.02 -7.05
C ARG A 501 -4.96 16.93 -7.62
N TRP A 502 -4.98 16.70 -8.93
CA TRP A 502 -4.06 15.76 -9.57
C TRP A 502 -2.71 16.40 -9.95
N ALA A 503 -2.69 17.69 -10.24
CA ALA A 503 -1.47 18.41 -10.61
C ALA A 503 -0.50 18.62 -9.43
N HIS A 504 -0.99 18.51 -8.21
CA HIS A 504 -0.25 18.64 -6.94
C HIS A 504 -0.13 17.29 -6.23
#